data_AF-A0A0N4UNQ0-F1
#
_entry.id   AF-A0A0N4UNQ0-F1
#
_cell.length_a   1.000
_cell.length_b   1.000
_cell.length_c   1.000
_cell.angle_alpha   90.00
_cell.angle_beta   90.00
_cell.angle_gamma   90.00
#
_symmetry.space_group_name_H-M   'P 1'
#
loop_
_entity.id
_entity.type
_entity.pdbx_description
1 polymer ?
#
loop_
_entity_poly.entity_id
_entity_poly.type
_entity_poly.pdbx_seq_one_letter_code
_entity_poly.pdbx_strand_id
1 'polypeptide(L)'
;LGILALWQIVKHGVSDKLITLIRAFYWHIIAQFVNTFPSCLLVVLFFIMGSTLGFYRATIFYSNWISIISLLNIVSLLITFILYVRRQTSDFFNSIDFYYGTELTPTILDIDIKHFVTYRISFTLWAIYIISAYHYSKSIRGQISLELIACAILQLIYIARTLWFEHFHYSQLDAQVDKAGFCRIWRGMVLLPTLYVTPISLLARNQSVLPKPLSVLLFLMGLTAIYVNTDINQQRYNFRIGNGNVKIWGKDPFFIAAKFRRENGDFGTNLLLGSGWWGLSRHPNYLAEWLSFMFWSLLQGSTTIIPYSPLIYLAIFLYLRTVHDEIRCLGKYGNYWLQHSNRVNFMLIPSIY
;
A
#
# COMPACT_ATOMS: atom_id res chain seq x y z
N LEU A 1 1.22 27.57 4.56
CA LEU A 1 0.34 28.75 4.44
C LEU A 1 0.92 29.80 3.47
N GLY A 2 2.18 30.23 3.59
CA GLY A 2 2.78 31.24 2.68
C GLY A 2 2.88 30.86 1.18
N ILE A 3 3.07 29.58 0.85
CA ILE A 3 3.17 29.10 -0.54
C ILE A 3 1.78 29.01 -1.23
N LEU A 4 0.70 28.89 -0.44
CA LEU A 4 -0.67 28.76 -0.95
C LEU A 4 -1.24 30.09 -1.48
N ALA A 5 -0.80 31.22 -0.91
CA ALA A 5 -1.25 32.55 -1.34
C ALA A 5 -0.71 32.95 -2.72
N LEU A 6 0.50 32.51 -3.07
CA LEU A 6 1.13 32.76 -4.38
C LEU A 6 0.42 32.03 -5.53
N TRP A 7 -0.27 30.91 -5.25
CA TRP A 7 -0.91 30.09 -6.27
C TRP A 7 -2.32 30.58 -6.65
N GLN A 8 -2.99 31.29 -5.74
CA GLN A 8 -4.32 31.86 -5.99
C GLN A 8 -4.30 33.02 -7.00
N ILE A 9 -3.20 33.76 -7.09
CA ILE A 9 -3.05 34.91 -8.00
C ILE A 9 -2.89 34.45 -9.46
N VAL A 10 -2.29 33.28 -9.71
CA VAL A 10 -2.05 32.75 -11.06
C VAL A 10 -3.33 32.15 -11.68
N LYS A 11 -4.31 31.75 -10.87
CA LYS A 11 -5.50 31.01 -11.31
C LYS A 11 -6.59 31.88 -11.98
N HIS A 12 -6.56 33.20 -11.83
CA HIS A 12 -7.63 34.08 -12.34
C HIS A 12 -7.41 34.66 -13.75
N GLY A 13 -6.40 34.20 -14.49
CA GLY A 13 -6.00 34.85 -15.74
C GLY A 13 -5.91 34.02 -17.02
N VAL A 14 -6.38 32.76 -17.10
CA VAL A 14 -6.05 31.94 -18.29
C VAL A 14 -7.18 31.11 -18.92
N SER A 15 -7.23 31.15 -20.26
CA SER A 15 -8.29 30.61 -21.13
C SER A 15 -8.38 29.07 -21.20
N ASP A 16 -9.55 28.58 -21.62
CA ASP A 16 -9.93 27.15 -21.66
C ASP A 16 -9.00 26.24 -22.47
N LYS A 17 -8.29 26.76 -23.48
CA LYS A 17 -7.26 25.99 -24.22
C LYS A 17 -5.99 25.76 -23.39
N LEU A 18 -5.64 26.71 -22.52
CA LEU A 18 -4.57 26.47 -21.55
C LEU A 18 -5.05 25.51 -20.46
N ILE A 19 -6.33 25.46 -20.11
CA ILE A 19 -6.87 24.50 -19.12
C ILE A 19 -6.77 23.05 -19.63
N THR A 20 -6.93 22.82 -20.94
CA THR A 20 -6.75 21.48 -21.53
C THR A 20 -5.28 21.08 -21.62
N LEU A 21 -4.41 22.02 -22.00
CA LEU A 21 -2.95 21.82 -21.98
C LEU A 21 -2.44 21.62 -20.56
N ILE A 22 -2.95 22.41 -19.60
CA ILE A 22 -2.72 22.28 -18.17
C ILE A 22 -3.21 20.92 -17.72
N ARG A 23 -4.37 20.38 -18.13
CA ARG A 23 -4.80 19.02 -17.72
C ARG A 23 -3.89 17.90 -18.22
N ALA A 24 -3.38 18.01 -19.45
CA ALA A 24 -2.37 17.07 -19.97
C ALA A 24 -1.03 17.22 -19.22
N PHE A 25 -0.64 18.46 -18.93
CA PHE A 25 0.52 18.80 -18.10
C PHE A 25 0.29 18.50 -16.61
N TYR A 26 -0.96 18.44 -16.14
CA TYR A 26 -1.41 18.17 -14.76
C TYR A 26 -1.23 16.69 -14.45
N TRP A 27 -1.48 15.81 -15.43
CA TRP A 27 -1.09 14.40 -15.34
C TRP A 27 0.44 14.23 -15.29
N HIS A 28 1.20 15.06 -16.00
CA HIS A 28 2.65 15.09 -15.92
C HIS A 28 3.19 15.74 -14.62
N ILE A 29 2.50 16.72 -14.06
CA ILE A 29 2.86 17.38 -12.78
C ILE A 29 2.44 16.51 -11.59
N ILE A 30 1.32 15.77 -11.65
CA ILE A 30 0.99 14.73 -10.66
C ILE A 30 2.10 13.67 -10.61
N ALA A 31 2.71 13.36 -11.76
CA ALA A 31 3.90 12.51 -11.81
C ALA A 31 5.16 13.18 -11.20
N GLN A 32 5.19 14.51 -11.05
CA GLN A 32 6.27 15.26 -10.39
C GLN A 32 6.05 15.58 -8.89
N PHE A 33 4.86 15.33 -8.32
CA PHE A 33 4.60 15.49 -6.87
C PHE A 33 4.69 14.18 -6.06
N VAL A 34 5.32 13.14 -6.62
CA VAL A 34 5.53 11.83 -6.00
C VAL A 34 6.79 11.86 -5.11
N ASN A 35 6.75 12.67 -4.05
CA ASN A 35 7.86 12.82 -3.09
C ASN A 35 7.59 12.11 -1.75
N THR A 36 6.91 10.96 -1.72
CA THR A 36 6.60 10.31 -0.43
C THR A 36 7.83 9.73 0.24
N PHE A 37 8.72 9.10 -0.52
CA PHE A 37 9.95 8.55 0.05
C PHE A 37 10.82 9.63 0.72
N PRO A 38 11.21 10.75 0.05
CA PRO A 38 11.96 11.83 0.70
C PRO A 38 11.22 12.46 1.88
N SER A 39 9.89 12.62 1.79
CA SER A 39 9.08 13.17 2.88
C SER A 39 9.07 12.26 4.11
N CYS A 40 8.94 10.96 3.93
CA CYS A 40 9.02 9.99 5.04
C CYS A 40 10.40 10.02 5.67
N LEU A 41 11.47 10.02 4.85
CA LEU A 41 12.85 10.12 5.33
C LEU A 41 13.04 11.38 6.18
N LEU A 42 12.58 12.53 5.71
CA LEU A 42 12.69 13.81 6.41
C LEU A 42 11.94 13.79 7.75
N VAL A 43 10.72 13.25 7.78
CA VAL A 43 9.96 13.13 9.04
C VAL A 43 10.66 12.19 10.02
N VAL A 44 11.19 11.06 9.56
CA VAL A 44 11.97 10.13 10.38
C VAL A 44 13.25 10.78 10.90
N LEU A 45 13.95 11.56 10.06
CA LEU A 45 15.14 12.29 10.47
C LEU A 45 14.83 13.34 11.52
N PHE A 46 13.77 14.14 11.34
CA PHE A 46 13.30 15.08 12.36
C PHE A 46 12.87 14.38 13.64
N PHE A 47 12.27 13.19 13.55
CA PHE A 47 11.94 12.38 14.71
C PHE A 47 13.18 11.97 15.51
N ILE A 48 14.20 11.45 14.82
CA ILE A 48 15.47 11.04 15.45
C ILE A 48 16.19 12.25 16.02
N MET A 49 16.35 13.33 15.23
CA MET A 49 17.02 14.56 15.65
C MET A 49 16.33 15.17 16.88
N GLY A 50 15.01 15.28 16.85
CA GLY A 50 14.26 15.83 17.97
C GLY A 50 14.42 15.01 19.25
N SER A 51 14.52 13.68 19.14
CA SER A 51 14.83 12.84 20.29
C SER A 51 16.27 12.98 20.77
N THR A 52 17.25 13.07 19.86
CA THR A 52 18.67 13.27 20.25
C THR A 52 18.94 14.61 20.91
N LEU A 53 18.18 15.65 20.54
CA LEU A 53 18.22 16.97 21.17
C LEU A 53 17.49 17.03 22.52
N GLY A 54 16.81 15.95 22.91
CA GLY A 54 16.13 15.85 24.21
C GLY A 54 14.73 16.47 24.26
N PHE A 55 14.13 16.87 23.13
CA PHE A 55 12.76 17.39 23.13
C PHE A 55 11.73 16.35 23.58
N TYR A 56 11.99 15.07 23.30
CA TYR A 56 11.16 13.94 23.73
C TYR A 56 11.93 12.62 23.71
N ARG A 57 11.37 11.60 24.37
CA ARG A 57 11.93 10.24 24.37
C ARG A 57 11.64 9.53 23.05
N ALA A 58 12.63 8.85 22.47
CA ALA A 58 12.45 8.06 21.24
C ALA A 58 11.40 6.95 21.38
N THR A 59 11.06 6.54 22.61
CA THR A 59 10.04 5.52 22.91
C THR A 59 8.59 6.04 22.83
N ILE A 60 8.38 7.33 22.57
CA ILE A 60 7.07 8.00 22.72
C ILE A 60 5.94 7.35 21.91
N PHE A 61 6.20 6.92 20.68
CA PHE A 61 5.18 6.29 19.82
C PHE A 61 4.82 4.89 20.30
N TYR A 62 5.83 4.11 20.70
CA TYR A 62 5.61 2.77 21.24
C TYR A 62 4.84 2.82 22.56
N SER A 63 5.27 3.68 23.49
CA SER A 63 4.67 3.79 24.83
C SER A 63 3.24 4.32 24.83
N ASN A 64 2.90 5.21 23.88
CA ASN A 64 1.57 5.83 23.80
C ASN A 64 0.73 5.33 22.62
N TRP A 65 1.00 4.11 22.14
CA TRP A 65 0.37 3.59 20.92
C TRP A 65 -1.15 3.59 20.98
N ILE A 66 -1.72 3.21 22.12
CA ILE A 66 -3.18 3.18 22.34
C ILE A 66 -3.78 4.58 22.14
N SER A 67 -3.18 5.61 22.75
CA SER A 67 -3.64 7.00 22.63
C SER A 67 -3.53 7.51 21.19
N ILE A 68 -2.47 7.14 20.47
CA ILE A 68 -2.27 7.51 19.05
C ILE A 68 -3.36 6.85 18.19
N ILE A 69 -3.63 5.56 18.39
CA ILE A 69 -4.69 4.85 17.68
C ILE A 69 -6.07 5.44 17.99
N SER A 70 -6.36 5.79 19.24
CA SER A 70 -7.60 6.49 19.61
C SER A 70 -7.75 7.83 18.90
N LEU A 71 -6.67 8.61 18.79
CA LEU A 71 -6.67 9.85 18.03
C LEU A 71 -6.92 9.61 16.54
N LEU A 72 -6.26 8.62 15.93
CA LEU A 72 -6.43 8.29 14.52
C LEU A 72 -7.85 7.79 14.21
N ASN A 73 -8.50 7.11 15.16
CA ASN A 73 -9.93 6.76 15.04
C ASN A 73 -10.79 8.03 14.91
N ILE A 74 -10.63 8.98 15.82
CA ILE A 74 -11.38 10.24 15.80
C ILE A 74 -11.10 11.01 14.49
N VAL A 75 -9.83 11.13 14.11
CA VAL A 75 -9.44 11.82 12.88
C VAL A 75 -10.02 11.15 11.63
N SER A 76 -10.03 9.80 11.57
CA SER A 76 -10.59 9.06 10.43
C SER A 76 -12.10 9.29 10.28
N LEU A 77 -12.83 9.37 11.41
CA LEU A 77 -14.26 9.71 11.42
C LEU A 77 -14.48 11.15 10.96
N LEU A 78 -13.68 12.10 11.45
CA LEU A 78 -13.77 13.51 11.05
C LEU A 78 -13.48 13.70 9.55
N ILE A 79 -12.42 13.10 9.02
CA ILE A 79 -12.09 13.16 7.59
C ILE A 79 -13.26 12.59 6.77
N THR A 80 -13.77 11.43 7.14
CA THR A 80 -14.88 10.81 6.42
C THR A 80 -16.14 11.68 6.47
N PHE A 81 -16.45 12.25 7.64
CA PHE A 81 -17.58 13.16 7.79
C PHE A 81 -17.45 14.42 6.93
N ILE A 82 -16.27 15.04 6.89
CA ILE A 82 -16.00 16.19 6.00
C ILE A 82 -16.20 15.81 4.53
N LEU A 83 -15.67 14.65 4.12
CA LEU A 83 -15.83 14.15 2.75
C LEU A 83 -17.31 13.87 2.41
N TYR A 84 -18.06 13.30 3.35
CA TYR A 84 -19.48 13.01 3.19
C TYR A 84 -20.30 14.29 3.06
N VAL A 85 -20.18 15.22 4.01
CA VAL A 85 -20.94 16.49 4.03
C VAL A 85 -20.66 17.34 2.79
N ARG A 86 -19.39 17.41 2.36
CA ARG A 86 -19.01 18.17 1.16
C ARG A 86 -19.74 17.70 -0.10
N ARG A 87 -20.12 16.41 -0.17
CA ARG A 87 -20.74 15.81 -1.35
C ARG A 87 -22.20 15.43 -1.12
N GLN A 88 -22.78 15.78 0.03
CA GLN A 88 -24.15 15.43 0.36
C GLN A 88 -25.11 16.10 -0.62
N THR A 89 -25.81 15.28 -1.41
CA THR A 89 -26.82 15.71 -2.39
C THR A 89 -28.25 15.57 -1.87
N SER A 90 -28.45 14.85 -0.77
CA SER A 90 -29.76 14.54 -0.18
C SER A 90 -29.82 14.99 1.28
N ASP A 91 -31.00 15.46 1.72
CA ASP A 91 -31.21 15.93 3.09
C ASP A 91 -31.09 14.82 4.15
N PHE A 92 -31.27 13.55 3.74
CA PHE A 92 -31.16 12.39 4.62
C PHE A 92 -29.75 11.77 4.63
N PHE A 93 -29.34 11.28 5.80
CA PHE A 93 -28.08 10.56 5.98
C PHE A 93 -28.16 9.15 5.37
N ASN A 94 -27.33 8.88 4.36
CA ASN A 94 -27.15 7.56 3.78
C ASN A 94 -25.92 6.87 4.40
N SER A 95 -26.17 5.88 5.27
CA SER A 95 -25.13 5.12 5.95
C SER A 95 -24.23 4.32 5.00
N ILE A 96 -24.77 3.89 3.86
CA ILE A 96 -24.02 3.13 2.85
C ILE A 96 -22.99 4.03 2.16
N ASP A 97 -23.41 5.24 1.77
CA ASP A 97 -22.54 6.22 1.14
C ASP A 97 -21.49 6.77 2.11
N PHE A 98 -21.82 6.88 3.39
CA PHE A 98 -20.82 7.19 4.42
C PHE A 98 -19.77 6.07 4.56
N TYR A 99 -20.22 4.81 4.59
CA TYR A 99 -19.33 3.66 4.79
C TYR A 99 -18.41 3.38 3.60
N TYR A 100 -18.97 3.33 2.39
CA TYR A 100 -18.23 3.02 1.15
C TYR A 100 -17.66 4.26 0.46
N GLY A 101 -18.24 5.43 0.68
CA GLY A 101 -17.82 6.70 0.09
C GLY A 101 -18.65 7.08 -1.13
N THR A 102 -18.68 8.37 -1.42
CA THR A 102 -19.40 8.97 -2.56
C THR A 102 -18.50 9.19 -3.76
N GLU A 103 -17.26 9.63 -3.53
CA GLU A 103 -16.28 9.97 -4.57
C GLU A 103 -15.13 8.95 -4.64
N LEU A 104 -14.63 8.71 -5.85
CA LEU A 104 -13.49 7.82 -6.06
C LEU A 104 -12.19 8.45 -5.52
N THR A 105 -11.87 9.67 -5.91
CA THR A 105 -10.62 10.37 -5.56
C THR A 105 -10.93 11.79 -5.08
N PRO A 106 -11.47 11.95 -3.85
CA PRO A 106 -11.75 13.28 -3.33
C PRO A 106 -10.45 14.04 -3.10
N THR A 107 -10.46 15.31 -3.50
CA THR A 107 -9.33 16.22 -3.31
C THR A 107 -9.69 17.35 -2.34
N ILE A 108 -8.84 17.54 -1.35
CA ILE A 108 -8.89 18.71 -0.45
C ILE A 108 -7.59 19.47 -0.65
N LEU A 109 -7.68 20.76 -1.03
CA LEU A 109 -6.51 21.57 -1.37
C LEU A 109 -5.60 20.90 -2.43
N ASP A 110 -6.22 20.31 -3.46
CA ASP A 110 -5.56 19.56 -4.53
C ASP A 110 -4.76 18.31 -4.08
N ILE A 111 -4.96 17.85 -2.83
CA ILE A 111 -4.37 16.62 -2.31
C ILE A 111 -5.38 15.48 -2.41
N ASP A 112 -5.02 14.38 -3.09
CA ASP A 112 -5.78 13.13 -3.05
C ASP A 112 -5.74 12.53 -1.64
N ILE A 113 -6.90 12.48 -0.99
CA ILE A 113 -7.03 12.04 0.40
C ILE A 113 -6.74 10.54 0.56
N LYS A 114 -7.12 9.68 -0.40
CA LYS A 114 -6.84 8.23 -0.31
C LYS A 114 -5.34 7.99 -0.31
N HIS A 115 -4.67 8.65 -1.24
CA HIS A 115 -3.23 8.58 -1.40
C HIS A 115 -2.50 9.17 -0.19
N PHE A 116 -2.88 10.38 0.24
CA PHE A 116 -2.27 11.05 1.38
C PHE A 116 -2.38 10.23 2.67
N VAL A 117 -3.58 9.75 3.00
CA VAL A 117 -3.79 8.91 4.19
C VAL A 117 -2.91 7.66 4.14
N THR A 118 -2.92 6.95 3.01
CA THR A 118 -2.19 5.68 2.91
C THR A 118 -0.67 5.90 2.95
N TYR A 119 -0.15 6.75 2.08
CA TYR A 119 1.29 6.88 1.82
C TYR A 119 1.99 7.86 2.75
N ARG A 120 1.36 8.99 3.08
CA ARG A 120 2.00 10.04 3.89
C ARG A 120 1.81 9.80 5.38
N ILE A 121 0.61 9.41 5.80
CA ILE A 121 0.32 9.20 7.22
C ILE A 121 0.71 7.77 7.62
N SER A 122 0.06 6.75 7.06
CA SER A 122 0.16 5.39 7.60
C SER A 122 1.54 4.76 7.44
N PHE A 123 2.16 4.85 6.26
CA PHE A 123 3.49 4.30 6.04
C PHE A 123 4.58 5.02 6.85
N THR A 124 4.49 6.35 6.97
CA THR A 124 5.43 7.14 7.79
C THR A 124 5.25 6.83 9.29
N LEU A 125 4.01 6.73 9.76
CA LEU A 125 3.71 6.35 11.14
C LEU A 125 4.26 4.96 11.47
N TRP A 126 4.11 4.00 10.57
CA TRP A 126 4.66 2.66 10.73
C TRP A 126 6.19 2.70 10.85
N ALA A 127 6.88 3.46 9.99
CA ALA A 127 8.34 3.61 10.07
C ALA A 127 8.80 4.21 11.41
N ILE A 128 8.15 5.27 11.87
CA ILE A 128 8.44 5.89 13.18
C ILE A 128 8.18 4.91 14.32
N TYR A 129 7.09 4.14 14.24
CA TYR A 129 6.75 3.14 15.24
C TYR A 129 7.83 2.05 15.37
N ILE A 130 8.36 1.54 14.25
CA ILE A 130 9.44 0.55 14.26
C ILE A 130 10.67 1.08 14.99
N ILE A 131 11.06 2.32 14.71
CA ILE A 131 12.20 2.99 15.37
C ILE A 131 11.91 3.15 16.87
N SER A 132 10.70 3.57 17.21
CA SER A 132 10.28 3.74 18.60
C SER A 132 10.29 2.41 19.37
N ALA A 133 9.84 1.32 18.75
CA ALA A 133 9.85 -0.03 19.30
C ALA A 133 11.28 -0.54 19.54
N TYR A 134 12.20 -0.25 18.62
CA TYR A 134 13.62 -0.55 18.78
C TYR A 134 14.22 0.17 20.00
N HIS A 135 13.97 1.47 20.14
CA HIS A 135 14.45 2.25 21.29
C HIS A 135 13.84 1.78 22.61
N TYR A 136 12.56 1.40 22.60
CA TYR A 136 11.89 0.84 23.76
C TYR A 136 12.56 -0.45 24.23
N SER A 137 12.78 -1.40 23.32
CA SER A 137 13.51 -2.63 23.59
C SER A 137 14.89 -2.35 24.20
N LYS A 138 15.65 -1.44 23.58
CA LYS A 138 17.01 -1.08 24.04
C LYS A 138 16.98 -0.51 25.46
N SER A 139 16.00 0.34 25.78
CA SER A 139 15.88 0.98 27.10
C SER A 139 15.57 0.00 28.23
N ILE A 140 14.77 -1.03 27.97
CA ILE A 140 14.35 -2.00 28.99
C ILE A 140 15.35 -3.13 29.16
N ARG A 141 15.89 -3.65 28.05
CA ARG A 141 16.70 -4.87 28.06
C ARG A 141 18.20 -4.61 28.02
N GLY A 142 18.63 -3.40 27.66
CA GLY A 142 20.04 -3.06 27.42
C GLY A 142 20.65 -3.72 26.17
N GLN A 143 20.17 -4.91 25.79
CA GLN A 143 20.57 -5.67 24.61
C GLN A 143 19.41 -5.84 23.63
N ILE A 144 19.76 -5.91 22.35
CA ILE A 144 18.81 -6.01 21.24
C ILE A 144 18.93 -7.41 20.63
N SER A 145 17.79 -8.08 20.47
CA SER A 145 17.73 -9.40 19.84
C SER A 145 17.90 -9.30 18.32
N LEU A 146 18.53 -10.34 17.74
CA LEU A 146 18.75 -10.44 16.29
C LEU A 146 17.42 -10.39 15.53
N GLU A 147 16.39 -11.03 16.06
CA GLU A 147 15.07 -11.15 15.47
C GLU A 147 14.35 -9.80 15.42
N LEU A 148 14.54 -8.95 16.44
CA LEU A 148 13.98 -7.60 16.45
C LEU A 148 14.61 -6.74 15.35
N ILE A 149 15.95 -6.83 15.19
CA ILE A 149 16.67 -6.11 14.13
C ILE A 149 16.25 -6.62 12.76
N ALA A 150 16.20 -7.93 12.56
CA ALA A 150 15.79 -8.55 11.31
C ALA A 150 14.35 -8.14 10.93
N CYS A 151 13.41 -8.17 11.87
CA CYS A 151 12.03 -7.74 11.65
C CYS A 151 11.95 -6.24 11.31
N ALA A 152 12.65 -5.40 12.07
CA ALA A 152 12.70 -3.95 11.82
C ALA A 152 13.25 -3.64 10.42
N ILE A 153 14.35 -4.27 10.02
CA ILE A 153 14.97 -4.06 8.70
C ILE A 153 14.02 -4.51 7.59
N LEU A 154 13.41 -5.70 7.69
CA LEU A 154 12.46 -6.19 6.68
C LEU A 154 11.27 -5.24 6.51
N GLN A 155 10.66 -4.80 7.61
CA GLN A 155 9.54 -3.87 7.56
C GLN A 155 9.96 -2.50 7.00
N LEU A 156 11.12 -1.95 7.40
CA LEU A 156 11.62 -0.68 6.88
C LEU A 156 11.95 -0.76 5.39
N ILE A 157 12.55 -1.86 4.92
CA ILE A 157 12.80 -2.09 3.48
C ILE A 157 11.47 -2.18 2.72
N TYR A 158 10.48 -2.91 3.26
CA TYR A 158 9.15 -2.99 2.67
C TYR A 158 8.49 -1.61 2.55
N ILE A 159 8.55 -0.79 3.60
CA ILE A 159 8.03 0.59 3.60
C ILE A 159 8.79 1.43 2.55
N ALA A 160 10.12 1.45 2.62
CA ALA A 160 10.98 2.21 1.71
C ALA A 160 10.67 1.87 0.24
N ARG A 161 10.61 0.58 -0.09
CA ARG A 161 10.25 0.08 -1.41
C ARG A 161 8.86 0.53 -1.83
N THR A 162 7.87 0.46 -0.94
CA THR A 162 6.49 0.85 -1.25
C THR A 162 6.36 2.35 -1.50
N LEU A 163 7.12 3.17 -0.77
CA LEU A 163 7.18 4.61 -0.98
C LEU A 163 7.99 5.01 -2.21
N TRP A 164 9.02 4.24 -2.58
CA TRP A 164 9.82 4.48 -3.77
C TRP A 164 9.04 4.17 -5.06
N PHE A 165 8.31 3.04 -5.07
CA PHE A 165 7.45 2.63 -6.16
C PHE A 165 5.99 3.09 -5.99
N GLU A 166 5.80 4.28 -5.42
CA GLU A 166 4.49 4.87 -5.16
C GLU A 166 3.62 4.99 -6.43
N HIS A 167 4.24 5.22 -7.60
CA HIS A 167 3.55 5.27 -8.88
C HIS A 167 2.81 3.97 -9.25
N PHE A 168 3.20 2.81 -8.68
CA PHE A 168 2.43 1.57 -8.85
C PHE A 168 1.05 1.63 -8.21
N HIS A 169 0.83 2.50 -7.23
CA HIS A 169 -0.43 2.63 -6.50
C HIS A 169 -1.61 2.87 -7.43
N TYR A 170 -1.48 3.80 -8.38
CA TYR A 170 -2.55 4.17 -9.32
C TYR A 170 -2.97 3.03 -10.25
N SER A 171 -2.13 1.99 -10.36
CA SER A 171 -2.43 0.79 -11.14
C SER A 171 -3.18 -0.30 -10.35
N GLN A 172 -3.32 -0.13 -9.02
CA GLN A 172 -3.95 -1.09 -8.13
C GLN A 172 -5.48 -0.93 -8.15
N LEU A 173 -6.18 -2.05 -7.87
CA LEU A 173 -7.64 -2.09 -7.84
C LEU A 173 -8.25 -1.04 -6.89
N ASP A 174 -7.68 -0.91 -5.68
CA ASP A 174 -8.21 -0.04 -4.61
C ASP A 174 -8.13 1.44 -4.98
N ALA A 175 -7.14 1.82 -5.81
CA ALA A 175 -7.06 3.18 -6.31
C ALA A 175 -8.16 3.46 -7.33
N GLN A 176 -8.49 2.46 -8.17
CA GLN A 176 -9.36 2.60 -9.34
C GLN A 176 -10.85 2.34 -9.08
N VAL A 177 -11.19 1.61 -8.01
CA VAL A 177 -12.58 1.19 -7.74
C VAL A 177 -13.06 1.67 -6.39
N ASP A 178 -12.25 1.52 -5.35
CA ASP A 178 -12.69 1.81 -3.99
C ASP A 178 -12.82 3.32 -3.81
N LYS A 179 -14.05 3.74 -3.52
CA LYS A 179 -14.37 5.11 -3.12
C LYS A 179 -13.80 5.44 -1.74
N ALA A 180 -13.64 6.73 -1.47
CA ALA A 180 -13.06 7.24 -0.24
C ALA A 180 -14.08 7.36 0.89
N GLY A 181 -14.62 6.22 1.34
CA GLY A 181 -15.53 6.16 2.49
C GLY A 181 -14.85 5.85 3.81
N PHE A 182 -15.65 5.72 4.87
CA PHE A 182 -15.18 5.37 6.21
C PHE A 182 -14.31 4.11 6.18
N CYS A 183 -14.79 3.05 5.52
CA CYS A 183 -14.08 1.76 5.46
C CYS A 183 -12.67 1.94 4.88
N ARG A 184 -12.50 2.74 3.82
CA ARG A 184 -11.21 2.95 3.16
C ARG A 184 -10.25 3.79 4.02
N ILE A 185 -10.74 4.90 4.59
CA ILE A 185 -9.94 5.83 5.40
C ILE A 185 -9.56 5.21 6.74
N TRP A 186 -10.53 4.62 7.45
CA TRP A 186 -10.31 3.94 8.73
C TRP A 186 -9.37 2.74 8.58
N ARG A 187 -9.54 1.93 7.53
CA ARG A 187 -8.62 0.83 7.21
C ARG A 187 -7.19 1.35 7.09
N GLY A 188 -6.99 2.43 6.34
CA GLY A 188 -5.68 3.05 6.14
C GLY A 188 -5.07 3.61 7.43
N MET A 189 -5.82 4.39 8.21
CA MET A 189 -5.29 5.13 9.37
C MET A 189 -5.18 4.30 10.65
N VAL A 190 -6.06 3.32 10.83
CA VAL A 190 -6.24 2.64 12.11
C VAL A 190 -5.92 1.15 11.98
N LEU A 191 -6.67 0.44 11.13
CA LEU A 191 -6.59 -1.02 11.07
C LEU A 191 -5.21 -1.51 10.65
N LEU A 192 -4.70 -1.03 9.50
CA LEU A 192 -3.44 -1.51 8.96
C LEU A 192 -2.24 -1.14 9.86
N PRO A 193 -2.10 0.12 10.33
CA PRO A 193 -1.02 0.45 11.27
C PRO A 193 -1.07 -0.38 12.55
N THR A 194 -2.28 -0.68 13.07
CA THR A 194 -2.42 -1.50 14.29
C THR A 194 -2.01 -2.95 14.04
N LEU A 195 -2.47 -3.56 12.94
CA LEU A 195 -2.16 -4.96 12.64
C LEU A 195 -0.69 -5.15 12.26
N TYR A 196 -0.15 -4.29 11.40
CA TYR A 196 1.17 -4.49 10.79
C TYR A 196 2.33 -4.28 11.75
N VAL A 197 2.13 -3.46 12.79
CA VAL A 197 3.13 -3.28 13.85
C VAL A 197 3.12 -4.39 14.90
N THR A 198 2.15 -5.30 14.89
CA THR A 198 2.04 -6.34 15.93
C THR A 198 3.29 -7.21 16.07
N PRO A 199 3.92 -7.71 14.98
CA PRO A 199 5.14 -8.53 15.09
C PRO A 199 6.29 -7.79 15.77
N ILE A 200 6.58 -6.55 15.33
CA ILE A 200 7.66 -5.74 15.91
C ILE A 200 7.33 -5.33 17.35
N SER A 201 6.05 -5.09 17.66
CA SER A 201 5.61 -4.72 19.01
C SER A 201 5.89 -5.82 20.01
N LEU A 202 5.55 -7.05 19.63
CA LEU A 202 5.78 -8.20 20.50
C LEU A 202 7.25 -8.57 20.60
N LEU A 203 8.03 -8.45 19.53
CA LEU A 203 9.49 -8.62 19.57
C LEU A 203 10.19 -7.54 20.41
N ALA A 204 9.63 -6.34 20.51
CA ALA A 204 10.19 -5.28 21.34
C ALA A 204 9.99 -5.58 22.83
N ARG A 205 8.86 -6.21 23.19
CA ARG A 205 8.53 -6.59 24.57
C ARG A 205 9.12 -7.93 24.99
N ASN A 206 9.05 -8.94 24.11
CA ASN A 206 9.37 -10.33 24.40
C ASN A 206 10.62 -10.77 23.65
N GLN A 207 11.38 -11.69 24.23
CA GLN A 207 12.51 -12.33 23.55
C GLN A 207 12.02 -13.48 22.66
N SER A 208 12.52 -13.52 21.43
CA SER A 208 12.30 -14.67 20.54
C SER A 208 13.14 -15.85 20.99
N VAL A 209 12.59 -17.06 20.84
CA VAL A 209 13.24 -18.33 21.24
C VAL A 209 13.83 -19.05 20.01
N LEU A 210 13.88 -18.37 18.85
CA LEU A 210 14.35 -19.01 17.61
C LEU A 210 15.87 -19.28 17.64
N PRO A 211 16.30 -20.43 17.09
CA PRO A 211 17.71 -20.65 16.79
C PRO A 211 18.22 -19.59 15.81
N LYS A 212 19.37 -18.98 16.11
CA LYS A 212 19.97 -17.93 15.27
C LYS A 212 20.08 -18.29 13.77
N PRO A 213 20.46 -19.52 13.37
CA PRO A 213 20.50 -19.89 11.95
C PRO A 213 19.13 -19.78 11.26
N LEU A 214 18.06 -20.15 11.97
CA LEU A 214 16.70 -20.04 11.46
C LEU A 214 16.28 -18.56 11.33
N SER A 215 16.64 -17.70 12.29
CA SER A 215 16.41 -16.26 12.22
C SER A 215 17.07 -15.63 10.98
N VAL A 216 18.31 -16.03 10.66
CA VAL A 216 19.03 -15.57 9.46
C VAL A 216 18.37 -16.08 8.18
N LEU A 217 17.96 -17.36 8.15
CA LEU A 217 17.25 -17.92 7.00
C LEU A 217 15.94 -17.19 6.72
N LEU A 218 15.12 -16.96 7.76
CA LEU A 218 13.86 -16.22 7.65
C LEU A 218 14.09 -14.79 7.17
N PHE A 219 15.16 -14.13 7.65
CA PHE A 219 15.55 -12.81 7.17
C PHE A 219 15.87 -12.79 5.67
N LEU A 220 16.69 -13.73 5.19
CA LEU A 220 17.04 -13.84 3.77
C LEU A 220 15.83 -14.18 2.89
N MET A 221 14.96 -15.07 3.36
CA MET A 221 13.70 -15.39 2.66
C MET A 221 12.77 -14.18 2.62
N GLY A 222 12.68 -13.39 3.69
CA GLY A 222 11.92 -12.15 3.74
C GLY A 222 12.41 -11.11 2.72
N LEU A 223 13.73 -10.91 2.62
CA LEU A 223 14.32 -10.03 1.60
C LEU A 223 13.98 -10.51 0.19
N THR A 224 14.09 -11.81 -0.04
CA THR A 224 13.77 -12.42 -1.34
C THR A 224 12.30 -12.24 -1.69
N ALA A 225 11.38 -12.42 -0.73
CA ALA A 225 9.95 -12.22 -0.96
C ALA A 225 9.62 -10.76 -1.33
N ILE A 226 10.21 -9.77 -0.63
CA ILE A 226 10.03 -8.35 -0.94
C ILE A 226 10.59 -8.02 -2.33
N TYR A 227 11.74 -8.57 -2.68
CA TYR A 227 12.34 -8.42 -4.01
C TYR A 227 11.45 -9.00 -5.11
N VAL A 228 11.01 -10.26 -4.96
CA VAL A 228 10.14 -10.94 -5.93
C VAL A 228 8.81 -10.19 -6.08
N ASN A 229 8.19 -9.73 -5.00
CA ASN A 229 6.98 -8.89 -5.08
C ASN A 229 7.22 -7.62 -5.91
N THR A 230 8.39 -6.98 -5.74
CA THR A 230 8.75 -5.78 -6.51
C THR A 230 8.94 -6.10 -7.98
N ASP A 231 9.66 -7.18 -8.31
CA ASP A 231 9.91 -7.60 -9.69
C ASP A 231 8.61 -7.98 -10.42
N ILE A 232 7.69 -8.69 -9.76
CA ILE A 232 6.36 -9.01 -10.30
C ILE A 232 5.59 -7.73 -10.69
N ASN A 233 5.58 -6.74 -9.79
CA ASN A 233 4.87 -5.48 -10.02
C ASN A 233 5.55 -4.64 -11.11
N GLN A 234 6.88 -4.56 -11.11
CA GLN A 234 7.66 -3.87 -12.12
C GLN A 234 7.46 -4.49 -13.51
N GLN A 235 7.43 -5.81 -13.62
CA GLN A 235 7.17 -6.52 -14.87
C GLN A 235 5.81 -6.12 -15.46
N ARG A 236 4.75 -6.09 -14.65
CA ARG A 236 3.42 -5.63 -15.09
C ARG A 236 3.44 -4.17 -15.52
N TYR A 237 4.13 -3.33 -14.77
CA TYR A 237 4.20 -1.89 -15.04
C TYR A 237 4.94 -1.61 -16.36
N ASN A 238 6.14 -2.17 -16.54
CA ASN A 238 6.94 -2.04 -17.76
C ASN A 238 6.19 -2.56 -18.99
N PHE A 239 5.48 -3.68 -18.84
CA PHE A 239 4.65 -4.23 -19.90
C PHE A 239 3.52 -3.27 -20.34
N ARG A 240 2.85 -2.63 -19.38
CA ARG A 240 1.79 -1.65 -19.66
C ARG A 240 2.32 -0.38 -20.30
N ILE A 241 3.45 0.15 -19.83
CA ILE A 241 4.07 1.35 -20.42
C ILE A 241 4.62 1.07 -21.81
N GLY A 242 5.25 -0.08 -22.00
CA GLY A 242 5.77 -0.51 -23.30
C GLY A 242 4.69 -0.90 -24.30
N ASN A 243 3.40 -0.87 -23.94
CA ASN A 243 2.28 -1.36 -24.77
C ASN A 243 2.55 -2.76 -25.35
N GLY A 244 3.16 -3.64 -24.55
CA GLY A 244 3.56 -4.99 -24.96
C GLY A 244 4.90 -5.10 -25.69
N ASN A 245 5.54 -3.99 -26.07
CA ASN A 245 6.87 -3.97 -26.69
C ASN A 245 7.98 -3.98 -25.62
N VAL A 246 8.03 -5.02 -24.80
CA VAL A 246 9.10 -5.24 -23.81
C VAL A 246 9.41 -6.73 -23.72
N LYS A 247 10.69 -7.08 -23.69
CA LYS A 247 11.09 -8.47 -23.48
C LYS A 247 10.88 -8.86 -22.02
N ILE A 248 10.26 -10.01 -21.79
CA ILE A 248 10.07 -10.61 -20.47
C ILE A 248 10.96 -11.83 -20.37
N TRP A 249 11.93 -11.78 -19.46
CA TRP A 249 12.97 -12.80 -19.29
C TRP A 249 13.66 -13.17 -20.62
N GLY A 250 13.98 -12.15 -21.42
CA GLY A 250 14.71 -12.28 -22.68
C GLY A 250 13.86 -12.71 -23.89
N LYS A 251 12.57 -12.99 -23.72
CA LYS A 251 11.66 -13.44 -24.79
C LYS A 251 10.54 -12.42 -25.04
N ASP A 252 9.95 -12.47 -26.23
CA ASP A 252 8.76 -11.67 -26.52
C ASP A 252 7.59 -12.14 -25.67
N PRO A 253 6.81 -11.21 -25.08
CA PRO A 253 5.81 -11.55 -24.10
C PRO A 253 4.59 -12.16 -24.77
N PHE A 254 4.07 -13.24 -24.19
CA PHE A 254 2.72 -13.68 -24.53
C PHE A 254 1.71 -12.77 -23.83
N PHE A 255 0.76 -12.23 -24.60
CA PHE A 255 -0.36 -11.45 -24.07
C PHE A 255 -1.59 -11.58 -24.96
N ILE A 256 -2.76 -11.27 -24.39
CA ILE A 256 -4.04 -11.25 -25.11
C ILE A 256 -4.54 -9.81 -25.18
N ALA A 257 -4.84 -9.32 -26.39
CA ALA A 257 -5.46 -8.02 -26.59
C ALA A 257 -6.97 -8.11 -26.35
N ALA A 258 -7.40 -7.85 -25.12
CA ALA A 258 -8.78 -7.96 -24.68
C ALA A 258 -9.56 -6.67 -24.96
N LYS A 259 -10.60 -6.79 -25.79
CA LYS A 259 -11.55 -5.69 -26.01
C LYS A 259 -12.58 -5.67 -24.89
N PHE A 260 -12.93 -4.49 -24.41
CA PHE A 260 -13.96 -4.29 -23.38
C PHE A 260 -14.78 -3.05 -23.67
N ARG A 261 -16.02 -3.01 -23.20
CA ARG A 261 -16.90 -1.85 -23.33
C ARG A 261 -16.68 -0.91 -22.14
N ARG A 262 -16.48 0.38 -22.40
CA ARG A 262 -16.42 1.44 -21.39
C ARG A 262 -17.83 1.86 -20.99
N GLU A 263 -17.95 2.52 -19.83
CA GLU A 263 -19.23 3.05 -19.34
C GLU A 263 -19.89 4.02 -20.34
N ASN A 264 -19.08 4.75 -21.11
CA ASN A 264 -19.55 5.70 -22.13
C ASN A 264 -20.06 5.01 -23.41
N GLY A 265 -19.99 3.68 -23.51
CA GLY A 265 -20.39 2.90 -24.67
C GLY A 265 -19.26 2.54 -25.64
N ASP A 266 -18.13 3.26 -25.60
CA ASP A 266 -16.96 3.02 -26.46
C ASP A 266 -16.22 1.72 -26.17
N PHE A 267 -15.53 1.18 -27.18
CA PHE A 267 -14.65 0.03 -27.01
C PHE A 267 -13.22 0.45 -26.64
N GLY A 268 -12.71 -0.11 -25.55
CA GLY A 268 -11.30 -0.05 -25.16
C GLY A 268 -10.60 -1.38 -25.43
N THR A 269 -9.28 -1.34 -25.56
CA THR A 269 -8.44 -2.55 -25.63
C THR A 269 -7.41 -2.50 -24.51
N ASN A 270 -7.32 -3.58 -23.73
CA ASN A 270 -6.29 -3.78 -22.70
C ASN A 270 -5.48 -5.03 -23.01
N LEU A 271 -4.18 -4.99 -22.69
CA LEU A 271 -3.30 -6.14 -22.87
C LEU A 271 -3.26 -6.98 -21.58
N LEU A 272 -3.63 -8.25 -21.69
CA LEU A 272 -3.57 -9.23 -20.60
C LEU A 272 -2.27 -10.02 -20.70
N LEU A 273 -1.34 -9.75 -19.80
CA LEU A 273 -0.02 -10.38 -19.78
C LEU A 273 -0.11 -11.82 -19.27
N GLY A 274 0.41 -12.79 -20.03
CA GLY A 274 0.46 -14.22 -19.65
C GLY A 274 1.87 -14.82 -19.78
N SER A 275 2.91 -14.05 -19.50
CA SER A 275 4.31 -14.49 -19.50
C SER A 275 5.06 -13.94 -18.29
N GLY A 276 6.25 -14.47 -18.02
CA GLY A 276 7.00 -14.14 -16.80
C GLY A 276 6.27 -14.66 -15.55
N TRP A 277 6.27 -13.85 -14.49
CA TRP A 277 5.55 -14.17 -13.25
C TRP A 277 4.05 -14.34 -13.48
N TRP A 278 3.46 -13.46 -14.30
CA TRP A 278 2.05 -13.46 -14.68
C TRP A 278 1.68 -14.61 -15.63
N GLY A 279 2.67 -15.38 -16.11
CA GLY A 279 2.46 -16.64 -16.80
C GLY A 279 2.50 -17.86 -15.87
N LEU A 280 3.04 -17.73 -14.66
CA LEU A 280 3.10 -18.80 -13.66
C LEU A 280 1.80 -18.90 -12.86
N SER A 281 1.25 -17.75 -12.46
CA SER A 281 -0.09 -17.64 -11.88
C SER A 281 -0.75 -16.32 -12.25
N ARG A 282 -2.06 -16.21 -12.06
CA ARG A 282 -2.82 -14.98 -12.37
C ARG A 282 -2.62 -13.88 -11.32
N HIS A 283 -2.32 -14.25 -10.08
CA HIS A 283 -2.10 -13.32 -8.96
C HIS A 283 -0.80 -13.59 -8.16
N PRO A 284 0.38 -13.66 -8.80
CA PRO A 284 1.64 -13.97 -8.15
C PRO A 284 2.06 -12.89 -7.15
N ASN A 285 1.66 -11.64 -7.39
CA ASN A 285 1.92 -10.50 -6.53
C ASN A 285 1.26 -10.65 -5.15
N TYR A 286 0.08 -11.26 -5.08
CA TYR A 286 -0.62 -11.48 -3.80
C TYR A 286 0.07 -12.55 -2.96
N LEU A 287 0.51 -13.64 -3.59
CA LEU A 287 1.32 -14.64 -2.89
C LEU A 287 2.63 -14.05 -2.36
N ALA A 288 3.35 -13.28 -3.18
CA ALA A 288 4.61 -12.65 -2.77
C ALA A 288 4.43 -11.59 -1.67
N GLU A 289 3.31 -10.86 -1.69
CA GLU A 289 2.90 -9.95 -0.62
C GLU A 289 2.71 -10.69 0.70
N TRP A 290 1.93 -11.77 0.67
CA TRP A 290 1.67 -12.59 1.85
C TRP A 290 2.95 -13.22 2.42
N LEU A 291 3.84 -13.74 1.55
CA LEU A 291 5.14 -14.29 1.95
C LEU A 291 6.03 -13.24 2.63
N SER A 292 6.01 -11.99 2.17
CA SER A 292 6.77 -10.90 2.80
C SER A 292 6.36 -10.74 4.27
N PHE A 293 5.05 -10.68 4.53
CA PHE A 293 4.50 -10.60 5.88
C PHE A 293 4.74 -11.86 6.71
N MET A 294 4.72 -13.02 6.07
CA MET A 294 4.96 -14.31 6.71
C MET A 294 6.35 -14.36 7.33
N PHE A 295 7.40 -14.05 6.56
CA PHE A 295 8.77 -14.21 7.02
C PHE A 295 9.13 -13.30 8.20
N TRP A 296 8.70 -12.04 8.23
CA TRP A 296 8.98 -11.18 9.39
C TRP A 296 8.07 -11.47 10.59
N SER A 297 6.91 -12.08 10.38
CA SER A 297 6.02 -12.50 11.49
C SER A 297 6.54 -13.78 12.14
N LEU A 298 7.11 -14.71 11.36
CA LEU A 298 7.73 -15.93 11.87
C LEU A 298 8.97 -15.68 12.74
N LEU A 299 9.69 -14.56 12.56
CA LEU A 299 10.85 -14.18 13.39
C LEU A 299 10.51 -14.08 14.89
N GLN A 300 9.23 -13.91 15.22
CA GLN A 300 8.79 -13.78 16.59
C GLN A 300 8.81 -15.12 17.36
N GLY A 301 8.69 -16.26 16.66
CA GLY A 301 8.86 -17.60 17.24
C GLY A 301 7.93 -17.93 18.41
N SER A 302 6.82 -17.19 18.58
CA SER A 302 5.89 -17.45 19.68
C SER A 302 4.88 -18.53 19.33
N THR A 303 4.39 -19.18 20.37
CA THR A 303 3.25 -20.07 20.36
C THR A 303 1.90 -19.33 20.38
N THR A 304 1.90 -18.01 20.63
CA THR A 304 0.68 -17.19 20.63
C THR A 304 0.28 -16.75 19.23
N ILE A 305 -1.02 -16.60 18.99
CA ILE A 305 -1.56 -16.27 17.65
C ILE A 305 -1.48 -14.77 17.29
N ILE A 306 -1.47 -13.89 18.30
CA ILE A 306 -1.42 -12.42 18.17
C ILE A 306 -0.33 -11.91 17.19
N PRO A 307 0.94 -12.33 17.26
CA PRO A 307 1.99 -11.91 16.31
C PRO A 307 1.68 -12.25 14.85
N TYR A 308 0.89 -13.30 14.61
CA TYR A 308 0.51 -13.77 13.29
C TYR A 308 -0.81 -13.14 12.82
N SER A 309 -1.41 -12.25 13.59
CA SER A 309 -2.62 -11.51 13.18
C SER A 309 -2.50 -10.80 11.81
N PRO A 310 -1.40 -10.10 11.44
CA PRO A 310 -1.29 -9.52 10.10
C PRO A 310 -1.24 -10.60 9.01
N LEU A 311 -0.68 -11.78 9.29
CA LEU A 311 -0.59 -12.90 8.35
C LEU A 311 -1.98 -13.49 8.06
N ILE A 312 -2.76 -13.71 9.11
CA ILE A 312 -4.14 -14.24 9.02
C ILE A 312 -5.03 -13.24 8.28
N TYR A 313 -4.96 -11.96 8.67
CA TYR A 313 -5.70 -10.89 8.02
C TYR A 313 -5.37 -10.82 6.52
N LEU A 314 -4.08 -10.81 6.16
CA LEU A 314 -3.66 -10.75 4.76
C LEU A 314 -4.04 -11.99 3.97
N ALA A 315 -3.98 -13.19 4.55
CA ALA A 315 -4.43 -14.40 3.87
C ALA A 315 -5.89 -14.29 3.42
N ILE A 316 -6.77 -13.90 4.35
CA ILE A 316 -8.21 -13.74 4.10
C ILE A 316 -8.44 -12.58 3.12
N PHE A 317 -7.83 -11.42 3.37
CA PHE A 317 -7.99 -10.24 2.54
C PHE A 317 -7.56 -10.50 1.09
N LEU A 318 -6.39 -11.10 0.88
CA LEU A 318 -5.87 -11.38 -0.45
C LEU A 318 -6.65 -12.48 -1.16
N TYR A 319 -7.16 -13.49 -0.43
CA TYR A 319 -8.05 -14.50 -1.02
C TYR A 319 -9.39 -13.90 -1.48
N LEU A 320 -10.05 -13.09 -0.65
CA LEU A 320 -11.28 -12.41 -1.06
C LEU A 320 -11.02 -11.48 -2.25
N ARG A 321 -9.86 -10.84 -2.25
CA ARG A 321 -9.41 -9.98 -3.35
C ARG A 321 -9.18 -10.74 -4.65
N THR A 322 -8.59 -11.93 -4.63
CA THR A 322 -8.40 -12.73 -5.85
C THR A 322 -9.75 -13.09 -6.45
N VAL A 323 -10.69 -13.55 -5.62
CA VAL A 323 -12.04 -13.90 -6.09
C VAL A 323 -12.73 -12.68 -6.71
N HIS A 324 -12.65 -11.51 -6.07
CA HIS A 324 -13.25 -10.30 -6.59
C HIS A 324 -12.60 -9.82 -7.90
N ASP A 325 -11.26 -9.89 -7.99
CA ASP A 325 -10.52 -9.54 -9.20
C ASP A 325 -10.89 -10.45 -10.38
N GLU A 326 -11.03 -11.75 -10.13
CA GLU A 326 -11.42 -12.75 -11.14
C GLU A 326 -12.84 -12.50 -11.66
N ILE A 327 -13.81 -12.29 -10.76
CA ILE A 327 -15.20 -11.96 -11.13
C ILE A 327 -15.22 -10.67 -11.97
N ARG A 328 -14.46 -9.66 -11.56
CA ARG A 328 -14.39 -8.39 -12.28
C ARG A 328 -13.74 -8.55 -13.66
N CYS A 329 -12.62 -9.27 -13.75
CA CYS A 329 -11.94 -9.50 -15.02
C CYS A 329 -12.81 -10.33 -15.98
N LEU A 330 -13.54 -11.32 -15.46
CA LEU A 330 -14.51 -12.08 -16.23
C LEU A 330 -15.66 -11.19 -16.72
N GLY A 331 -16.25 -10.37 -15.85
CA GLY A 331 -17.30 -9.43 -16.24
C GLY A 331 -16.85 -8.38 -17.25
N LYS A 332 -15.59 -7.94 -17.18
CA LYS A 332 -15.03 -6.89 -18.05
C LYS A 332 -14.55 -7.41 -19.40
N TYR A 333 -13.86 -8.55 -19.42
CA TYR A 333 -13.18 -9.07 -20.63
C TYR A 333 -13.83 -10.33 -21.20
N GLY A 334 -14.76 -10.97 -20.49
CA GLY A 334 -15.53 -12.13 -20.96
C GLY A 334 -14.64 -13.25 -21.51
N ASN A 335 -14.86 -13.61 -22.76
CA ASN A 335 -14.13 -14.69 -23.45
C ASN A 335 -12.61 -14.47 -23.49
N TYR A 336 -12.13 -13.22 -23.52
CA TYR A 336 -10.68 -12.95 -23.48
C TYR A 336 -10.09 -13.33 -22.11
N TRP A 337 -10.84 -13.16 -21.02
CA TRP A 337 -10.41 -13.61 -19.70
C TRP A 337 -10.41 -15.14 -19.63
N LEU A 338 -11.42 -15.81 -20.17
CA LEU A 338 -11.44 -17.28 -20.22
C LEU A 338 -10.25 -17.85 -21.00
N GLN A 339 -9.91 -17.26 -22.15
CA GLN A 339 -8.71 -17.63 -22.90
C GLN A 339 -7.43 -17.41 -22.09
N HIS A 340 -7.36 -16.30 -21.34
CA HIS A 340 -6.24 -16.01 -20.46
C HIS A 340 -6.13 -17.05 -19.33
N SER A 341 -7.23 -17.37 -18.66
CA SER A 341 -7.29 -18.34 -17.57
C SER A 341 -7.00 -19.77 -18.02
N ASN A 342 -7.33 -20.13 -19.26
CA ASN A 342 -6.93 -21.42 -19.86
C ASN A 342 -5.43 -21.49 -20.17
N ARG A 343 -4.77 -20.34 -20.36
CA ARG A 343 -3.32 -20.28 -20.58
C ARG A 343 -2.54 -20.28 -19.27
N VAL A 344 -3.07 -19.57 -18.27
CA VAL A 344 -2.49 -19.39 -16.94
C VAL A 344 -3.47 -20.01 -15.94
N ASN A 345 -3.36 -21.32 -15.74
CA ASN A 345 -4.36 -22.09 -15.00
C ASN A 345 -4.39 -21.78 -13.50
N PHE A 346 -3.22 -21.51 -12.91
CA PHE A 346 -3.07 -21.30 -11.47
C PHE A 346 -3.46 -19.86 -11.07
N MET A 347 -4.23 -19.73 -10.02
CA MET A 347 -4.68 -18.46 -9.49
C MET A 347 -3.61 -17.82 -8.60
N LEU A 348 -3.08 -18.55 -7.62
CA LEU A 348 -2.14 -18.02 -6.62
C LEU A 348 -0.83 -18.80 -6.60
N ILE A 349 -0.88 -20.08 -6.24
CA ILE A 349 0.26 -20.96 -6.04
C ILE A 349 0.39 -21.90 -7.24
N PRO A 350 1.47 -21.77 -8.03
CA PRO A 350 1.71 -22.68 -9.14
C PRO A 350 1.67 -24.14 -8.69
N SER A 351 1.01 -24.98 -9.48
CA SER A 351 0.85 -26.42 -9.23
C SER A 351 -0.02 -26.81 -8.02
N ILE A 352 -0.63 -25.85 -7.30
CA ILE A 352 -1.55 -26.14 -6.18
C ILE A 352 -2.92 -25.53 -6.41
N TYR A 353 -2.98 -24.21 -6.59
CA TYR A 353 -4.22 -23.43 -6.68
C TYR A 353 -4.00 -22.15 -7.46
#